data_AF-A0A1G0K054-F1
#
_entry.id   AF-A0A1G0K054-F1
#
_cell.length_a   1.000
_cell.length_b   1.000
_cell.length_c   1.000
_cell.angle_alpha   90.00
_cell.angle_beta   90.00
_cell.angle_gamma   90.00
#
_symmetry.space_group_name_H-M   'P 1'
#
loop_
_entity.id
_entity.type
_entity.pdbx_description
1 polymer ?
#
loop_
_entity_poly.entity_id
_entity_poly.type
_entity_poly.pdbx_seq_one_letter_code
_entity_poly.pdbx_strand_id
1 'polypeptide(L)'
;MTAWLRHGLAAILGFAAGAMLVLVGLYLWPFSFIGRDPIAIAAIDGGKDRESFTLNITGDNILATHGGAFPFRPFPASLSVLPDASLHDIFALVTKFRAGPGGDVIGFGTELEIAHEHSSLLRGRVMTHTLWSIVVPGRGTLHLYQVENNWRLLKQVILPMLLTGRPFKGHFTGVNTLGPLPDYRGIVVGGTREFAGLTGTFVEIGDLRELHPDGTVSGQMELRVGFEPARP
;
A
#
# COMPACT_ATOMS: atom_id res chain seq x y z
N MET A 1 39.03 14.80 35.83
CA MET A 1 38.59 13.84 34.80
C MET A 1 39.83 13.35 34.06
N THR A 2 40.17 12.06 34.14
CA THR A 2 41.42 11.51 33.58
C THR A 2 41.39 11.56 32.04
N ALA A 3 42.56 11.64 31.40
CA ALA A 3 42.67 11.69 29.93
C ALA A 3 41.91 10.54 29.23
N TRP A 4 41.93 9.36 29.85
CA TRP A 4 41.16 8.17 29.42
C TRP A 4 39.65 8.41 29.29
N LEU A 5 39.03 9.11 30.24
CA LEU A 5 37.61 9.45 30.18
C LEU A 5 37.30 10.41 29.02
N ARG A 6 38.20 11.35 28.72
CA ARG A 6 38.04 12.28 27.59
C ARG A 6 38.14 11.55 26.25
N HIS A 7 39.12 10.67 26.08
CA HIS A 7 39.28 9.89 24.86
C HIS A 7 38.13 8.89 24.65
N GLY A 8 37.68 8.22 25.71
CA GLY A 8 36.52 7.33 25.65
C GLY A 8 35.24 8.08 25.25
N LEU A 9 34.97 9.23 25.86
CA LEU A 9 33.80 10.05 25.51
C LEU A 9 33.87 10.55 24.06
N ALA A 10 35.04 11.02 23.62
CA ALA A 10 35.23 11.47 22.24
C ALA A 10 35.00 10.33 21.22
N ALA A 11 35.46 9.12 21.52
CA ALA A 11 35.23 7.95 20.66
C ALA A 11 33.74 7.60 20.56
N ILE A 12 33.01 7.60 21.69
CA ILE A 12 31.56 7.34 21.72
C ILE A 12 30.80 8.41 20.93
N LEU A 13 31.12 9.69 21.15
CA LEU A 13 30.49 10.79 20.41
C LEU A 13 30.79 10.73 18.92
N GLY A 14 32.04 10.41 18.55
CA GLY A 14 32.43 10.23 17.15
C GLY A 14 31.67 9.07 16.48
N PHE A 15 31.53 7.94 17.17
CA PHE A 15 30.75 6.81 16.68
C PHE A 15 29.26 7.15 16.52
N ALA A 16 28.66 7.79 17.53
CA ALA A 16 27.27 8.21 17.49
C ALA A 16 27.01 9.24 16.37
N ALA A 17 27.91 10.20 16.18
CA ALA A 17 27.81 11.17 15.08
C ALA A 17 27.97 10.49 13.71
N GLY A 18 28.90 9.55 13.57
CA GLY A 18 29.06 8.76 12.35
C GLY A 18 27.82 7.93 12.02
N ALA A 19 27.25 7.24 13.00
CA ALA A 19 26.00 6.50 12.84
C ALA A 19 24.84 7.42 12.44
N MET A 20 24.72 8.58 13.09
CA MET A 20 23.69 9.57 12.75
C MET A 20 23.87 10.10 11.33
N LEU A 21 25.10 10.38 10.87
CA LEU A 21 25.37 10.79 9.50
C LEU A 21 25.02 9.70 8.49
N VAL A 22 25.27 8.43 8.79
CA VAL A 22 24.84 7.31 7.93
C VAL A 22 23.32 7.24 7.86
N LEU A 23 22.62 7.38 8.99
CA LEU A 23 21.15 7.37 9.02
C LEU A 23 20.56 8.56 8.24
N VAL A 24 21.10 9.76 8.43
CA VAL A 24 20.72 10.96 7.66
C VAL A 24 21.03 10.77 6.18
N GLY A 25 22.19 10.20 5.86
CA GLY A 25 22.59 9.85 4.49
C GLY A 25 21.59 8.91 3.84
N LEU A 26 21.25 7.79 4.49
CA LEU A 26 20.26 6.83 3.99
C LEU A 26 18.85 7.44 3.84
N TYR A 27 18.49 8.38 4.72
CA TYR A 27 17.21 9.09 4.64
C TYR A 27 17.18 10.07 3.47
N LEU A 28 18.20 10.91 3.33
CA LEU A 28 18.29 11.94 2.30
C LEU A 28 18.62 11.37 0.92
N TRP A 29 19.36 10.26 0.85
CA TRP A 29 19.76 9.69 -0.43
C TRP A 29 18.51 9.20 -1.19
N PRO A 30 18.32 9.64 -2.43
CA PRO A 30 17.26 9.13 -3.26
C PRO A 30 17.70 7.73 -3.70
N PHE A 31 17.22 6.68 -3.02
CA PHE A 31 17.02 5.42 -3.73
C PHE A 31 16.11 5.78 -4.90
N SER A 32 16.67 5.76 -6.11
CA SER A 32 16.02 6.27 -7.31
C SER A 32 14.66 5.61 -7.45
N PHE A 33 13.61 6.43 -7.37
CA PHE A 33 12.25 5.98 -7.60
C PHE A 33 12.06 5.84 -9.10
N ILE A 34 11.63 4.67 -9.53
CA ILE A 34 11.13 4.49 -10.89
C ILE A 34 9.87 5.35 -10.99
N GLY A 35 9.84 6.32 -11.90
CA GLY A 35 8.66 7.13 -12.23
C GLY A 35 7.60 6.27 -12.93
N ARG A 36 7.04 5.29 -12.20
CA ARG A 36 6.14 4.27 -12.73
C ARG A 36 4.73 4.79 -12.94
N ASP A 37 4.29 5.76 -12.15
CA ASP A 37 2.88 6.19 -12.11
C ASP A 37 2.36 6.58 -13.51
N PRO A 38 3.05 7.42 -14.31
CA PRO A 38 2.56 7.78 -15.64
C PRO A 38 2.50 6.58 -16.60
N ILE A 39 3.44 5.64 -16.48
CA ILE A 39 3.51 4.44 -17.33
C ILE A 39 2.33 3.52 -17.02
N ALA A 40 2.13 3.20 -15.74
CA ALA A 40 1.08 2.29 -15.28
C ALA A 40 -0.31 2.85 -15.59
N ILE A 41 -0.52 4.15 -15.30
CA ILE A 41 -1.78 4.84 -15.57
C ILE A 41 -2.05 4.89 -17.07
N ALA A 42 -1.08 5.29 -17.90
CA ALA A 42 -1.27 5.37 -19.35
C ALA A 42 -1.58 4.01 -19.99
N ALA A 43 -0.99 2.93 -19.48
CA ALA A 43 -1.24 1.58 -19.98
C ALA A 43 -2.69 1.13 -19.75
N ILE A 44 -3.25 1.40 -18.56
CA ILE A 44 -4.67 1.17 -18.29
C ILE A 44 -5.54 2.17 -19.05
N ASP A 45 -5.11 3.43 -19.11
CA ASP A 45 -5.83 4.52 -19.74
C ASP A 45 -5.83 4.48 -21.28
N GLY A 46 -5.28 3.42 -21.89
CA GLY A 46 -5.39 3.10 -23.31
C GLY A 46 -6.45 2.04 -23.68
N GLY A 47 -6.96 1.23 -22.73
CA GLY A 47 -7.88 0.11 -23.01
C GLY A 47 -9.34 0.52 -23.31
N LYS A 48 -10.16 -0.30 -23.97
CA LYS A 48 -11.54 0.08 -24.33
C LYS A 48 -12.58 -0.20 -23.23
N ASP A 49 -12.39 -1.27 -22.45
CA ASP A 49 -13.35 -1.71 -21.43
C ASP A 49 -12.74 -1.49 -20.05
N ARG A 50 -13.10 -0.37 -19.40
CA ARG A 50 -12.54 0.02 -18.10
C ARG A 50 -13.61 0.21 -17.05
N GLU A 51 -13.26 -0.13 -15.83
CA GLU A 51 -14.06 0.12 -14.65
C GLU A 51 -13.18 0.60 -13.50
N SER A 52 -13.69 1.54 -12.71
CA SER A 52 -13.03 2.04 -11.50
C SER A 52 -13.83 1.62 -10.28
N PHE A 53 -13.17 0.91 -9.37
CA PHE A 53 -13.70 0.57 -8.06
C PHE A 53 -13.01 1.44 -7.02
N THR A 54 -13.77 2.34 -6.41
CA THR A 54 -13.21 3.34 -5.50
C THR A 54 -13.67 3.10 -4.08
N LEU A 55 -12.81 3.35 -3.10
CA LEU A 55 -13.16 3.33 -1.68
C LEU A 55 -12.64 4.59 -0.99
N ASN A 56 -13.45 5.16 -0.11
CA ASN A 56 -12.99 6.21 0.79
C ASN A 56 -12.45 5.56 2.06
N ILE A 57 -11.17 5.78 2.36
CA ILE A 57 -10.51 5.16 3.51
C ILE A 57 -11.29 5.50 4.80
N THR A 58 -11.72 6.77 4.91
CA THR A 58 -12.69 7.16 5.93
C THR A 58 -14.11 6.86 5.45
N GLY A 59 -14.83 6.03 6.20
CA GLY A 59 -16.26 5.80 6.03
C GLY A 59 -16.64 4.61 5.15
N ASP A 60 -15.74 4.11 4.28
CA ASP A 60 -15.99 2.87 3.54
C ASP A 60 -15.35 1.62 4.16
N ASN A 61 -14.32 1.77 4.98
CA ASN A 61 -13.71 0.67 5.72
C ASN A 61 -14.69 0.05 6.72
N ILE A 62 -14.80 -1.28 6.67
CA ILE A 62 -15.63 -2.09 7.58
C ILE A 62 -14.75 -2.68 8.67
N LEU A 63 -13.62 -3.29 8.30
CA LEU A 63 -12.63 -3.80 9.23
C LEU A 63 -11.22 -3.79 8.62
N ALA A 64 -10.20 -3.64 9.44
CA ALA A 64 -8.80 -3.82 9.06
C ALA A 64 -8.05 -4.50 10.21
N THR A 65 -7.23 -5.50 9.92
CA THR A 65 -6.37 -6.16 10.91
C THR A 65 -5.06 -6.61 10.28
N HIS A 66 -4.13 -7.08 11.10
CA HIS A 66 -2.80 -7.49 10.67
C HIS A 66 -2.21 -8.52 11.64
N GLY A 67 -1.09 -9.13 11.24
CA GLY A 67 -0.33 -10.11 12.02
C GLY A 67 0.52 -9.56 13.17
N GLY A 68 0.36 -8.28 13.53
CA GLY A 68 1.08 -7.64 14.64
C GLY A 68 2.31 -6.80 14.25
N ALA A 69 2.88 -6.95 13.05
CA ALA A 69 4.03 -6.16 12.61
C ALA A 69 3.70 -4.75 12.09
N PHE A 70 2.42 -4.48 11.83
CA PHE A 70 1.95 -3.20 11.29
C PHE A 70 1.81 -2.14 12.40
N PRO A 71 2.20 -0.87 12.16
CA PRO A 71 2.25 0.15 13.22
C PRO A 71 0.88 0.72 13.60
N PHE A 72 -0.18 0.41 12.86
CA PHE A 72 -1.53 0.91 13.10
C PHE A 72 -2.37 -0.11 13.85
N ARG A 73 -3.33 0.36 14.65
CA ARG A 73 -4.24 -0.53 15.37
C ARG A 73 -5.27 -1.15 14.42
N PRO A 74 -5.76 -2.37 14.72
CA PRO A 74 -6.91 -2.91 14.02
C PRO A 74 -8.13 -1.98 14.12
N PHE A 75 -8.97 -2.05 13.09
CA PHE A 75 -10.26 -1.38 13.00
C PHE A 75 -11.37 -2.42 12.83
N PRO A 76 -12.51 -2.32 13.55
CA PRO A 76 -12.73 -1.43 14.69
C PRO A 76 -11.77 -1.76 15.85
N ALA A 77 -11.62 -0.85 16.82
CA ALA A 77 -10.67 -1.01 17.93
C ALA A 77 -10.88 -2.26 18.81
N SER A 78 -12.06 -2.89 18.74
CA SER A 78 -12.37 -4.15 19.41
C SER A 78 -11.85 -5.39 18.68
N LEU A 79 -11.38 -5.24 17.44
CA LEU A 79 -10.83 -6.33 16.64
C LEU A 79 -9.41 -6.65 17.12
N SER A 80 -9.11 -7.94 17.26
CA SER A 80 -7.78 -8.41 17.60
C SER A 80 -6.87 -8.49 16.37
N VAL A 81 -5.56 -8.37 16.61
CA VAL A 81 -4.54 -8.79 15.64
C VAL A 81 -4.62 -10.29 15.40
N LEU A 82 -4.10 -10.76 14.27
CA LEU A 82 -4.01 -12.17 13.93
C LEU A 82 -2.81 -12.78 14.69
N PRO A 83 -3.02 -13.61 15.73
CA PRO A 83 -1.96 -14.00 16.66
C PRO A 83 -1.06 -15.13 16.14
N ASP A 84 -1.49 -15.84 15.08
CA ASP A 84 -0.77 -16.98 14.56
C ASP A 84 0.53 -16.55 13.88
N ALA A 85 1.63 -17.24 14.21
CA ALA A 85 2.95 -16.94 13.65
C ALA A 85 2.99 -17.02 12.11
N SER A 86 2.16 -17.88 11.51
CA SER A 86 2.03 -18.01 10.05
C SER A 86 1.33 -16.81 9.39
N LEU A 87 0.71 -15.93 10.18
CA LEU A 87 -0.01 -14.74 9.70
C LEU A 87 0.68 -13.43 10.10
N HIS A 88 1.90 -13.49 10.65
CA HIS A 88 2.62 -12.33 11.22
C HIS A 88 2.80 -11.18 10.22
N ASP A 89 3.06 -11.50 8.96
CA ASP A 89 3.39 -10.54 7.90
C ASP A 89 2.21 -10.24 6.97
N ILE A 90 0.99 -10.30 7.52
CA ILE A 90 -0.26 -10.10 6.79
C ILE A 90 -0.95 -8.81 7.22
N PHE A 91 -1.57 -8.12 6.26
CA PHE A 91 -2.61 -7.13 6.47
C PHE A 91 -3.89 -7.58 5.75
N ALA A 92 -5.04 -7.38 6.39
CA ALA A 92 -6.34 -7.73 5.85
C ALA A 92 -7.31 -6.56 6.02
N LEU A 93 -7.97 -6.16 4.94
CA LEU A 93 -8.98 -5.10 4.91
C LEU A 93 -10.30 -5.67 4.37
N VAL A 94 -11.41 -5.21 4.93
CA VAL A 94 -12.74 -5.33 4.32
C VAL A 94 -13.33 -3.94 4.19
N THR A 95 -13.79 -3.60 2.99
CA THR A 95 -14.22 -2.24 2.66
C THR A 95 -15.38 -2.23 1.65
N LYS A 96 -16.11 -1.12 1.60
CA LYS A 96 -17.14 -0.87 0.59
C LYS A 96 -16.50 -0.29 -0.68
N PHE A 97 -17.04 -0.69 -1.84
CA PHE A 97 -16.63 -0.17 -3.13
C PHE A 97 -17.72 0.68 -3.78
N ARG A 98 -17.28 1.70 -4.50
CA ARG A 98 -18.10 2.66 -5.23
C ARG A 98 -17.83 2.60 -6.73
N ALA A 99 -18.83 3.00 -7.52
CA ALA A 99 -18.71 3.16 -8.96
C ALA A 99 -17.91 4.43 -9.31
N GLY A 100 -16.60 4.36 -9.14
CA GLY A 100 -15.68 5.48 -9.36
C GLY A 100 -15.69 6.57 -8.27
N PRO A 101 -14.88 7.63 -8.46
CA PRO A 101 -14.75 8.71 -7.49
C PRO A 101 -16.07 9.45 -7.24
N GLY A 102 -16.49 9.49 -5.97
CA GLY A 102 -17.75 10.14 -5.57
C GLY A 102 -19.03 9.37 -5.93
N GLY A 103 -18.90 8.17 -6.51
CA GLY A 103 -20.04 7.33 -6.89
C GLY A 103 -20.76 6.66 -5.72
N ASP A 104 -21.88 6.02 -6.05
CA ASP A 104 -22.66 5.21 -5.12
C ASP A 104 -21.92 3.94 -4.71
N VAL A 105 -22.21 3.44 -3.51
CA VAL A 105 -21.70 2.13 -3.06
C VAL A 105 -22.36 1.04 -3.89
N ILE A 106 -21.56 0.29 -4.63
CA ILE A 106 -22.00 -0.79 -5.53
C ILE A 106 -21.64 -2.18 -5.01
N GLY A 107 -20.85 -2.27 -3.95
CA GLY A 107 -20.38 -3.56 -3.46
C GLY A 107 -19.46 -3.44 -2.26
N PHE A 108 -18.79 -4.54 -1.96
CA PHE A 108 -17.75 -4.60 -0.93
C PHE A 108 -16.64 -5.53 -1.40
N GLY A 109 -15.50 -5.48 -0.76
CA GLY A 109 -14.43 -6.40 -1.06
C GLY A 109 -13.40 -6.49 0.04
N THR A 110 -12.43 -7.36 -0.20
CA THR A 110 -11.34 -7.62 0.72
C THR A 110 -10.00 -7.36 0.05
N GLU A 111 -9.09 -6.80 0.81
CA GLU A 111 -7.65 -6.77 0.50
C GLU A 111 -6.95 -7.74 1.42
N LEU A 112 -6.03 -8.52 0.86
CA LEU A 112 -5.07 -9.28 1.63
C LEU A 112 -3.68 -8.93 1.13
N GLU A 113 -2.88 -8.30 1.98
CA GLU A 113 -1.48 -8.04 1.71
C GLU A 113 -0.63 -9.03 2.51
N ILE A 114 0.39 -9.59 1.85
CA ILE A 114 1.35 -10.51 2.44
C ILE A 114 2.75 -9.98 2.10
N ALA A 115 3.64 -9.85 3.09
CA ALA A 115 4.99 -9.36 2.81
C ALA A 115 5.67 -10.21 1.71
N HIS A 116 6.22 -9.53 0.72
CA HIS A 116 6.97 -10.15 -0.36
C HIS A 116 8.42 -10.39 0.09
N GLU A 117 8.98 -11.54 -0.24
CA GLU A 117 10.36 -11.97 0.03
C GLU A 117 11.45 -11.03 -0.54
N HIS A 118 11.09 -10.12 -1.45
CA HIS A 118 12.00 -9.12 -2.00
C HIS A 118 11.92 -7.74 -1.33
N SER A 119 11.14 -7.63 -0.25
CA SER A 119 11.15 -6.46 0.62
C SER A 119 12.53 -6.21 1.22
N SER A 120 12.96 -4.95 1.20
CA SER A 120 14.25 -4.54 1.73
C SER A 120 14.28 -3.02 1.93
N LEU A 121 14.27 -2.58 3.19
CA LEU A 121 14.37 -1.16 3.54
C LEU A 121 15.66 -0.53 2.98
N LEU A 122 16.78 -1.28 2.99
CA LEU A 122 18.07 -0.83 2.45
C LEU A 122 18.06 -0.64 0.93
N ARG A 123 17.12 -1.25 0.22
CA ARG A 123 16.93 -1.09 -1.24
C ARG A 123 15.72 -0.22 -1.57
N GLY A 124 15.10 0.39 -0.57
CA GLY A 124 13.88 1.16 -0.73
C GLY A 124 12.71 0.35 -1.28
N ARG A 125 12.47 -0.82 -0.69
CA ARG A 125 11.40 -1.74 -1.08
C ARG A 125 10.60 -2.16 0.14
N VAL A 126 9.32 -1.85 0.13
CA VAL A 126 8.33 -2.37 1.09
C VAL A 126 7.25 -2.98 0.23
N MET A 127 7.43 -4.26 -0.07
CA MET A 127 6.67 -4.95 -1.10
C MET A 127 5.71 -5.95 -0.48
N THR A 128 4.52 -6.03 -1.04
CA THR A 128 3.48 -6.97 -0.64
C THR A 128 2.96 -7.70 -1.87
N HIS A 129 2.60 -8.97 -1.70
CA HIS A 129 1.64 -9.63 -2.57
C HIS A 129 0.26 -9.20 -2.12
N THR A 130 -0.49 -8.56 -3.00
CA THR A 130 -1.82 -8.07 -2.69
C THR A 130 -2.86 -8.78 -3.51
N LEU A 131 -3.84 -9.35 -2.83
CA LEU A 131 -5.01 -9.99 -3.43
C LEU A 131 -6.25 -9.16 -3.11
N TRP A 132 -6.98 -8.80 -4.16
CA TRP A 132 -8.29 -8.18 -4.03
C TRP A 132 -9.38 -9.16 -4.39
N SER A 133 -10.45 -9.18 -3.62
CA SER A 133 -11.71 -9.85 -3.97
C SER A 133 -12.86 -8.87 -3.84
N ILE A 134 -13.50 -8.52 -4.96
CA ILE A 134 -14.56 -7.51 -5.02
C ILE A 134 -15.88 -8.21 -5.34
N VAL A 135 -16.89 -8.03 -4.51
CA VAL A 135 -18.23 -8.55 -4.70
C VAL A 135 -19.16 -7.41 -5.07
N VAL A 136 -19.76 -7.49 -6.26
CA VAL A 136 -20.75 -6.55 -6.77
C VAL A 136 -22.09 -7.28 -6.87
N PRO A 137 -23.04 -7.04 -5.96
CA PRO A 137 -24.33 -7.72 -5.96
C PRO A 137 -25.02 -7.64 -7.33
N GLY A 138 -25.57 -8.78 -7.78
CA GLY A 138 -26.16 -8.92 -9.11
C GLY A 138 -25.13 -9.24 -10.20
N ARG A 139 -23.97 -8.57 -10.18
CA ARG A 139 -22.97 -8.62 -11.26
C ARG A 139 -21.94 -9.74 -11.11
N GLY A 140 -21.53 -10.07 -9.89
CA GLY A 140 -20.60 -11.18 -9.60
C GLY A 140 -19.47 -10.83 -8.65
N THR A 141 -18.39 -11.60 -8.74
CA THR A 141 -17.16 -11.40 -7.96
C THR A 141 -15.97 -11.25 -8.91
N LEU A 142 -15.05 -10.36 -8.60
CA LEU A 142 -13.82 -10.10 -9.34
C LEU A 142 -12.62 -10.32 -8.41
N HIS A 143 -11.62 -11.06 -8.88
CA HIS A 143 -10.39 -11.33 -8.15
C HIS A 143 -9.19 -10.72 -8.87
N LEU A 144 -8.37 -9.98 -8.14
CA LEU A 144 -7.20 -9.29 -8.68
C LEU A 144 -5.95 -9.66 -7.88
N TYR A 145 -4.80 -9.63 -8.54
CA TYR A 145 -3.50 -9.84 -7.91
C TYR A 145 -2.49 -8.82 -8.39
N GLN A 146 -1.74 -8.27 -7.44
CA GLN A 146 -0.59 -7.42 -7.72
C GLN A 146 0.58 -7.71 -6.78
N VAL A 147 1.74 -7.23 -7.20
CA VAL A 147 2.84 -6.93 -6.30
C VAL A 147 2.85 -5.43 -6.08
N GLU A 148 2.84 -4.99 -4.83
CA GLU A 148 2.94 -3.56 -4.49
C GLU A 148 4.36 -3.17 -4.08
N ASN A 149 4.61 -1.86 -4.07
CA ASN A 149 5.73 -1.28 -3.36
C ASN A 149 5.32 0.01 -2.67
N ASN A 150 5.12 -0.08 -1.37
CA ASN A 150 4.68 1.00 -0.47
C ASN A 150 5.85 1.85 0.07
N TRP A 151 7.06 1.70 -0.48
CA TRP A 151 8.23 2.47 -0.03
C TRP A 151 8.05 4.00 -0.12
N ARG A 152 7.38 4.49 -1.17
CA ARG A 152 7.11 5.94 -1.31
C ARG A 152 6.22 6.45 -0.19
N LEU A 153 5.13 5.74 0.10
CA LEU A 153 4.23 6.04 1.21
C LEU A 153 4.98 5.98 2.55
N LEU A 154 5.77 4.92 2.76
CA LEU A 154 6.57 4.79 3.98
C LEU A 154 7.53 5.98 4.15
N LYS A 155 8.34 6.29 3.13
CA LYS A 155 9.39 7.31 3.24
C LYS A 155 8.84 8.73 3.32
N GLN A 156 7.80 9.05 2.55
CA GLN A 156 7.30 10.43 2.41
C GLN A 156 6.24 10.79 3.44
N VAL A 157 5.54 9.80 4.00
CA VAL A 157 4.39 10.03 4.88
C VAL A 157 4.58 9.33 6.23
N ILE A 158 4.63 8.00 6.24
CA ILE A 158 4.55 7.23 7.49
C ILE A 158 5.79 7.47 8.38
N LEU A 159 6.99 7.38 7.83
CA LEU A 159 8.22 7.53 8.59
C LEU A 159 8.38 8.95 9.18
N PRO A 160 8.20 10.05 8.41
CA PRO A 160 8.19 11.40 8.97
C PRO A 160 7.14 11.59 10.07
N MET A 161 5.93 11.06 9.89
CA MET A 161 4.88 11.11 10.90
C MET A 161 5.30 10.39 12.19
N LEU A 162 5.83 9.17 12.08
CA LEU A 162 6.29 8.39 13.24
C LEU A 162 7.47 9.06 13.95
N LEU A 163 8.42 9.63 13.22
CA LEU A 163 9.58 10.31 13.78
C LEU A 163 9.23 11.62 14.50
N THR A 164 8.23 12.34 14.01
CA THR A 164 7.83 13.64 14.57
C THR A 164 6.68 13.53 15.59
N GLY A 165 5.95 12.42 15.59
CA GLY A 165 4.71 12.25 16.36
C GLY A 165 3.58 13.18 15.91
N ARG A 166 3.73 13.87 14.77
CA ARG A 166 2.75 14.82 14.23
C ARG A 166 1.99 14.18 13.08
N PRO A 167 0.67 14.40 12.96
CA PRO A 167 -0.09 13.94 11.82
C PRO A 167 0.50 14.47 10.50
N PHE A 168 0.50 13.63 9.47
CA PHE A 168 0.64 14.09 8.11
C PHE A 168 -0.65 14.82 7.70
N LYS A 169 -0.49 16.03 7.17
CA LYS A 169 -1.56 16.82 6.52
C LYS A 169 -1.01 17.33 5.20
N GLY A 170 -1.56 16.88 4.09
CA GLY A 170 -1.06 17.26 2.77
C GLY A 170 -1.79 16.55 1.65
N HIS A 171 -1.08 16.36 0.54
CA HIS A 171 -1.57 15.52 -0.55
C HIS A 171 -0.43 14.59 -0.97
N PHE A 172 -0.68 13.29 -0.87
CA PHE A 172 0.16 12.26 -1.44
C PHE A 172 -0.68 11.49 -2.46
N THR A 173 -0.13 11.29 -3.65
CA THR A 173 -0.72 10.40 -4.65
C THR A 173 0.35 9.51 -5.23
N GLY A 174 -0.01 8.25 -5.49
CA GLY A 174 0.89 7.30 -6.12
C GLY A 174 0.20 6.04 -6.57
N VAL A 175 0.82 5.40 -7.56
CA VAL A 175 0.49 4.02 -7.93
C VAL A 175 1.26 3.09 -7.00
N ASN A 176 0.57 2.22 -6.28
CA ASN A 176 1.20 1.23 -5.38
C ASN A 176 1.69 0.01 -6.16
N THR A 177 0.98 -0.33 -7.24
CA THR A 177 1.26 -1.44 -8.14
C THR A 177 2.68 -1.40 -8.72
N LEU A 178 3.40 -2.50 -8.59
CA LEU A 178 4.71 -2.75 -9.18
C LEU A 178 4.66 -3.85 -10.24
N GLY A 179 3.71 -4.78 -10.14
CA GLY A 179 3.60 -5.94 -11.04
C GLY A 179 2.36 -6.78 -10.76
N PRO A 180 2.27 -8.01 -11.31
CA PRO A 180 3.39 -8.81 -11.82
C PRO A 180 3.84 -8.49 -13.25
N LEU A 181 3.13 -7.62 -13.98
CA LEU A 181 3.49 -7.28 -15.35
C LEU A 181 4.67 -6.29 -15.41
N PRO A 182 5.51 -6.35 -16.46
CA PRO A 182 6.71 -5.52 -16.57
C PRO A 182 6.44 -4.02 -16.72
N ASP A 183 5.20 -3.63 -17.02
CA ASP A 183 4.75 -2.25 -17.14
C ASP A 183 4.00 -1.75 -15.90
N TYR A 184 4.28 -2.36 -14.74
CA TYR A 184 3.79 -1.94 -13.43
C TYR A 184 2.28 -2.09 -13.23
N ARG A 185 1.70 -3.12 -13.84
CA ARG A 185 0.28 -3.47 -13.70
C ARG A 185 0.09 -4.79 -12.96
N GLY A 186 -0.99 -4.83 -12.18
CA GLY A 186 -1.58 -6.03 -11.63
C GLY A 186 -2.39 -6.78 -12.69
N ILE A 187 -2.88 -7.96 -12.34
CA ILE A 187 -3.67 -8.81 -13.23
C ILE A 187 -5.06 -9.10 -12.66
N VAL A 188 -6.03 -9.24 -13.56
CA VAL A 188 -7.31 -9.88 -13.24
C VAL A 188 -7.07 -11.39 -13.22
N VAL A 189 -7.26 -12.00 -12.06
CA VAL A 189 -7.08 -13.45 -11.86
C VAL A 189 -8.30 -14.21 -12.37
N GLY A 190 -9.48 -13.61 -12.23
CA GLY A 190 -10.73 -14.16 -12.74
C GLY A 190 -11.94 -13.59 -12.01
N GLY A 191 -13.10 -14.17 -12.29
CA GLY A 191 -14.34 -13.73 -11.68
C GLY A 191 -15.52 -14.64 -11.95
N THR A 192 -16.69 -14.20 -11.51
CA THR A 192 -17.96 -14.92 -11.67
C THR A 192 -18.99 -14.04 -12.38
N ARG A 193 -20.02 -14.69 -12.95
CA ARG A 193 -21.14 -14.01 -13.65
C ARG A 193 -20.66 -13.03 -14.73
N GLU A 194 -20.91 -11.74 -14.61
CA GLU A 194 -20.47 -10.73 -15.60
C GLU A 194 -18.95 -10.70 -15.74
N PHE A 195 -18.23 -11.09 -14.69
CA PHE A 195 -16.78 -11.18 -14.67
C PHE A 195 -16.24 -12.56 -15.06
N ALA A 196 -17.11 -13.52 -15.39
CA ALA A 196 -16.69 -14.87 -15.75
C ALA A 196 -15.94 -14.89 -17.08
N GLY A 197 -14.75 -15.51 -17.08
CA GLY A 197 -13.91 -15.58 -18.28
C GLY A 197 -13.29 -14.26 -18.71
N LEU A 198 -13.46 -13.18 -17.94
CA LEU A 198 -12.71 -11.94 -18.18
C LEU A 198 -11.27 -12.12 -17.71
N THR A 199 -10.36 -11.63 -18.54
CA THR A 199 -8.96 -11.40 -18.20
C THR A 199 -8.71 -9.89 -18.18
N GLY A 200 -7.50 -9.47 -17.86
CA GLY A 200 -7.17 -8.05 -17.89
C GLY A 200 -6.10 -7.67 -16.91
N THR A 201 -5.99 -6.37 -16.70
CA THR A 201 -4.96 -5.75 -15.86
C THR A 201 -5.56 -4.64 -15.03
N PHE A 202 -4.89 -4.27 -13.95
CA PHE A 202 -5.34 -3.15 -13.13
C PHE A 202 -4.16 -2.41 -12.52
N VAL A 203 -4.45 -1.21 -12.02
CA VAL A 203 -3.56 -0.46 -11.13
C VAL A 203 -4.33 -0.02 -9.90
N GLU A 204 -3.61 0.04 -8.78
CA GLU A 204 -4.09 0.64 -7.55
C GLU A 204 -3.47 2.02 -7.36
N ILE A 205 -4.33 3.00 -7.19
CA ILE A 205 -3.96 4.41 -7.03
C ILE A 205 -4.42 4.86 -5.65
N GLY A 206 -3.47 5.24 -4.80
CA GLY A 206 -3.74 5.87 -3.51
C GLY A 206 -3.74 7.40 -3.64
N ASP A 207 -4.74 8.04 -3.03
CA ASP A 207 -4.78 9.48 -2.74
C ASP A 207 -4.94 9.65 -1.23
N LEU A 208 -3.89 10.13 -0.56
CA LEU A 208 -3.86 10.34 0.88
C LEU A 208 -3.86 11.83 1.19
N ARG A 209 -4.71 12.23 2.15
CA ARG A 209 -4.85 13.61 2.62
C ARG A 209 -4.33 13.80 4.03
N GLU A 210 -4.76 12.93 4.94
CA GLU A 210 -4.29 12.96 6.32
C GLU A 210 -3.98 11.56 6.84
N LEU A 211 -2.94 11.46 7.65
CA LEU A 211 -2.58 10.25 8.39
C LEU A 211 -2.15 10.64 9.80
N HIS A 212 -2.78 10.03 10.80
CA HIS A 212 -2.50 10.28 12.20
C HIS A 212 -1.67 9.15 12.81
N PRO A 213 -0.86 9.43 13.86
CA PRO A 213 -0.09 8.40 14.56
C PRO A 213 -0.93 7.26 15.18
N ASP A 214 -2.22 7.49 15.41
CA ASP A 214 -3.15 6.47 15.91
C ASP A 214 -3.67 5.53 14.81
N GLY A 215 -3.28 5.76 13.55
CA GLY A 215 -3.74 5.01 12.38
C GLY A 215 -5.00 5.57 11.74
N THR A 216 -5.55 6.69 12.22
CA THR A 216 -6.65 7.37 11.53
C THR A 216 -6.15 7.91 10.19
N VAL A 217 -6.82 7.53 9.12
CA VAL A 217 -6.43 7.87 7.74
C VAL A 217 -7.60 8.54 7.03
N SER A 218 -7.32 9.59 6.25
CA SER A 218 -8.27 10.18 5.30
C SER A 218 -7.68 10.23 3.91
N GLY A 219 -8.49 9.80 2.94
CA GLY A 219 -8.06 9.61 1.56
C GLY A 219 -8.99 8.69 0.81
N GLN A 220 -8.57 8.36 -0.39
CA GLN A 220 -9.27 7.50 -1.33
C GLN A 220 -8.29 6.53 -1.95
N MET A 221 -8.79 5.34 -2.29
CA MET A 221 -8.07 4.39 -3.12
C MET A 221 -8.95 4.01 -4.31
N GLU A 222 -8.33 3.90 -5.48
CA GLU A 222 -8.97 3.50 -6.73
C GLU A 222 -8.28 2.26 -7.29
N LEU A 223 -9.07 1.22 -7.53
CA LEU A 223 -8.70 0.09 -8.38
C LEU A 223 -9.23 0.37 -9.77
N ARG A 224 -8.34 0.76 -10.68
CA ARG A 224 -8.69 1.01 -12.08
C ARG A 224 -8.38 -0.24 -12.89
N VAL A 225 -9.43 -0.89 -13.38
CA VAL A 225 -9.36 -2.19 -14.05
C VAL A 225 -9.63 -2.01 -15.53
N GLY A 226 -8.79 -2.60 -16.37
CA GLY A 226 -9.02 -2.76 -17.80
C GLY A 226 -9.26 -4.24 -18.11
N PHE A 227 -10.41 -4.55 -18.70
CA PHE A 227 -10.81 -5.91 -19.06
C PHE A 227 -10.44 -6.26 -20.50
N GLU A 228 -10.12 -7.52 -20.72
CA GLU A 228 -9.94 -8.14 -22.02
C GLU A 228 -10.73 -9.46 -22.05
N PRO A 229 -11.45 -9.77 -23.15
CA PRO A 229 -12.04 -11.08 -23.32
C PRO A 229 -10.96 -12.16 -23.23
N ALA A 230 -11.22 -13.28 -22.55
CA ALA A 230 -10.31 -14.41 -22.61
C ALA A 230 -10.04 -14.80 -24.06
N ARG A 231 -8.76 -14.94 -24.42
CA ARG A 231 -8.39 -15.51 -25.72
C ARG A 231 -8.79 -16.99 -25.70
N PRO A 232 -9.44 -17.49 -26.76
CA PRO A 232 -9.85 -18.89 -26.86
C PRO A 232 -8.65 -19.84 -26.87
#